data_AF-A0A1X4ICE0-F1
#
_entry.id   AF-A0A1X4ICE0-F1
#
_cell.length_a   1.000
_cell.length_b   1.000
_cell.length_c   1.000
_cell.angle_alpha   90.00
_cell.angle_beta   90.00
_cell.angle_gamma   90.00
#
_symmetry.space_group_name_H-M   'P 1'
#
loop_
_entity.id
_entity.type
_entity.pdbx_description
1 polymer ?
#
loop_
_entity_poly.entity_id
_entity_poly.type
_entity_poly.pdbx_seq_one_letter_code
_entity_poly.pdbx_strand_id
1 'polypeptide(L)'
;MTASPMSKGSNLPVDARVVRVELAWAAGTGVPDIDASALLLTEAGRVRDDGDFVFYNQPRHTSGAVRHLGKQRGARDTTDTVEVDLGAVEGVVERIVLCASADGGTFGQVPGLVLRLLDAGAGTELARFDMAAGTETAFIGGELYRRQGKWKFRAVGQGYASGLAGLATDFGITVDDAPPVSSAAPVTITPPVPPAPPATTAAPVPPPPPVPPTVPVAPAQQASGPHPHPAAPRLTKGEERLPVDMRKRLSLRKEQVAVSLRKHGAAEVTARVVLVLDASGSMSFLYSKGVVADVVERMAAVAAQLDDDGEMQAWTFASNPARLPDLRLGELPEWLRLHVRVGEVGLFRRGRKKGLEPSQVDMRDVGIQNEEQKVIAEVRAFVRGNPASAPTLVLFFSDGGVYRNKEIERELREAVEEPVFWQFVGLGKSNYGVLERFDTLPGRRVDNVGFFAVDDISTVPDAELYDRLLSEFPQWITAAGRAGIL
;
A
#
# COMPACT_ATOMS: atom_id res chain seq x y z
N MET A 1 44.72 -5.17 -1.00
CA MET A 1 44.44 -6.36 -0.17
C MET A 1 43.19 -7.00 -0.74
N THR A 2 43.24 -8.28 -1.09
CA THR A 2 42.06 -9.04 -1.53
C THR A 2 41.14 -9.27 -0.34
N ALA A 3 39.83 -9.09 -0.52
CA ALA A 3 38.83 -9.31 0.51
C ALA A 3 38.98 -10.69 1.17
N SER A 4 38.71 -10.78 2.47
CA SER A 4 38.74 -12.07 3.17
C SER A 4 37.45 -12.84 2.83
N PRO A 5 37.51 -13.97 2.10
CA PRO A 5 36.35 -14.81 1.90
C PRO A 5 35.94 -15.42 3.25
N MET A 6 34.66 -15.34 3.56
CA MET A 6 34.08 -15.83 4.81
C MET A 6 33.20 -17.04 4.54
N SER A 7 33.28 -18.04 5.41
CA SER A 7 32.33 -19.14 5.49
C SER A 7 31.25 -18.85 6.53
N LYS A 8 30.10 -19.52 6.42
CA LYS A 8 29.03 -19.43 7.42
C LYS A 8 29.57 -19.67 8.83
N GLY A 9 29.29 -18.76 9.77
CA GLY A 9 29.74 -18.78 11.16
C GLY A 9 31.13 -18.18 11.43
N SER A 10 31.93 -17.93 10.39
CA SER A 10 33.24 -17.27 10.54
C SER A 10 33.09 -15.82 10.98
N ASN A 11 34.11 -15.27 11.63
CA ASN A 11 34.11 -13.88 12.12
C ASN A 11 35.50 -13.24 12.02
N LEU A 12 35.53 -11.92 11.90
CA LEU A 12 36.75 -11.11 11.84
C LEU A 12 36.61 -9.81 12.65
N PRO A 13 37.73 -9.23 13.16
CA PRO A 13 37.70 -7.91 13.79
C PRO A 13 37.41 -6.81 12.77
N VAL A 14 36.70 -5.77 13.19
CA VAL A 14 36.40 -4.59 12.37
C VAL A 14 37.04 -3.37 13.03
N ASP A 15 38.16 -2.92 12.48
CA ASP A 15 38.90 -1.76 12.97
C ASP A 15 38.44 -0.45 12.32
N ALA A 16 37.71 -0.53 11.20
CA ALA A 16 37.13 0.62 10.53
C ALA A 16 36.08 1.30 11.41
N ARG A 17 36.10 2.64 11.46
CA ARG A 17 35.09 3.41 12.19
C ARG A 17 33.72 3.37 11.51
N VAL A 18 33.70 3.55 10.20
CA VAL A 18 32.48 3.53 9.40
C VAL A 18 32.60 2.39 8.40
N VAL A 19 31.60 1.52 8.39
CA VAL A 19 31.53 0.40 7.45
C VAL A 19 30.31 0.51 6.57
N ARG A 20 30.42 0.00 5.34
CA ARG A 20 29.28 -0.23 4.45
C ARG A 20 29.09 -1.71 4.29
N VAL A 21 27.86 -2.15 4.48
CA VAL A 21 27.46 -3.51 4.19
C VAL A 21 26.65 -3.47 2.91
N GLU A 22 27.17 -4.11 1.88
CA GLU A 22 26.58 -4.16 0.57
C GLU A 22 26.05 -5.57 0.31
N LEU A 23 24.76 -5.67 0.06
CA LEU A 23 24.15 -6.85 -0.50
C LEU A 23 24.15 -6.71 -2.02
N ALA A 24 24.74 -7.65 -2.74
CA ALA A 24 24.81 -7.62 -4.20
C ALA A 24 24.27 -8.91 -4.80
N TRP A 25 23.61 -8.80 -5.95
CA TRP A 25 23.09 -9.93 -6.72
C TRP A 25 23.02 -9.59 -8.20
N ALA A 26 22.96 -10.61 -9.06
CA ALA A 26 22.81 -10.41 -10.49
C ALA A 26 21.34 -10.09 -10.83
N ALA A 27 21.14 -9.04 -11.64
CA ALA A 27 19.84 -8.61 -12.12
C ALA A 27 19.37 -9.48 -13.30
N GLY A 28 18.06 -9.72 -13.40
CA GLY A 28 17.49 -10.51 -14.49
C GLY A 28 15.97 -10.53 -14.49
N THR A 29 15.38 -10.99 -15.59
CA THR A 29 13.93 -11.19 -15.69
C THR A 29 13.48 -12.29 -14.74
N GLY A 30 12.50 -12.01 -13.87
CA GLY A 30 12.00 -12.96 -12.88
C GLY A 30 12.90 -13.13 -11.64
N VAL A 31 13.93 -12.30 -11.48
CA VAL A 31 14.69 -12.22 -10.24
C VAL A 31 13.89 -11.40 -9.22
N PRO A 32 13.61 -11.93 -8.02
CA PRO A 32 12.92 -11.20 -6.95
C PRO A 32 13.61 -9.89 -6.60
N ASP A 33 12.85 -8.88 -6.17
CA ASP A 33 13.43 -7.65 -5.68
C ASP A 33 13.91 -7.85 -4.24
N ILE A 34 15.16 -7.49 -3.97
CA ILE A 34 15.79 -7.74 -2.68
C ILE A 34 16.06 -6.42 -1.97
N ASP A 35 15.70 -6.34 -0.69
CA ASP A 35 15.93 -5.16 0.15
C ASP A 35 16.78 -5.51 1.37
N ALA A 36 17.85 -4.76 1.57
CA ALA A 36 18.71 -4.85 2.75
C ALA A 36 18.11 -4.07 3.93
N SER A 37 18.30 -4.58 5.13
CA SER A 37 17.86 -3.94 6.37
C SER A 37 18.81 -4.26 7.53
N ALA A 38 18.68 -3.52 8.63
CA ALA A 38 19.50 -3.67 9.82
C ALA A 38 18.66 -3.55 11.10
N LEU A 39 18.88 -4.45 12.06
CA LEU A 39 18.26 -4.45 13.38
C LEU A 39 19.31 -4.16 14.44
N LEU A 40 19.10 -3.13 15.26
CA LEU A 40 19.96 -2.77 16.37
C LEU A 40 19.45 -3.46 17.64
N LEU A 41 20.27 -4.31 18.23
CA LEU A 41 19.90 -5.16 19.34
C LEU A 41 20.68 -4.79 20.61
N THR A 42 19.94 -4.77 21.71
CA THR A 42 20.51 -4.63 23.06
C THR A 42 21.16 -5.93 23.53
N GLU A 43 21.76 -5.90 24.72
CA GLU A 43 22.28 -7.11 25.38
C GLU A 43 21.22 -8.22 25.54
N ALA A 44 19.94 -7.85 25.65
CA ALA A 44 18.83 -8.80 25.69
C ALA A 44 18.60 -9.54 24.36
N GLY A 45 19.36 -9.21 23.31
CA GLY A 45 19.22 -9.79 21.97
C GLY A 45 17.96 -9.32 21.24
N ARG A 46 17.32 -8.25 21.71
CA ARG A 46 16.09 -7.68 21.14
C ARG A 46 16.26 -6.19 20.85
N VAL A 47 15.46 -5.68 19.92
CA VAL A 47 15.29 -4.25 19.69
C VAL A 47 14.68 -3.58 20.93
N ARG A 48 14.91 -2.28 21.12
CA ARG A 48 14.23 -1.49 22.17
C ARG A 48 12.79 -1.19 21.78
N ASP A 49 12.61 -0.80 20.53
CA ASP A 49 11.36 -0.48 19.85
C ASP A 49 11.61 -0.53 18.33
N ASP A 50 10.58 -0.27 17.53
CA ASP A 50 10.66 -0.32 16.06
C ASP A 50 11.64 0.71 15.47
N GLY A 51 12.06 1.72 16.24
CA GLY A 51 13.09 2.68 15.88
C GLY A 51 14.49 2.07 15.67
N ASP A 52 14.73 0.90 16.27
CA ASP A 52 15.96 0.12 16.10
C ASP A 52 15.97 -0.72 14.82
N PHE A 53 14.94 -0.61 13.96
CA PHE A 53 14.89 -1.25 12.65
C PHE A 53 15.15 -0.23 11.52
N VAL A 54 16.22 -0.42 10.76
CA VAL A 54 16.61 0.43 9.63
C VAL A 54 16.42 -0.33 8.33
N PHE A 55 15.65 0.24 7.41
CA PHE A 55 15.33 -0.36 6.11
C PHE A 55 14.94 0.76 5.12
N TYR A 56 14.60 0.45 3.88
CA TYR A 56 14.35 1.47 2.85
C TYR A 56 13.32 2.54 3.26
N ASN A 57 12.32 2.18 4.07
CA ASN A 57 11.26 3.09 4.53
C ASN A 57 11.61 3.84 5.83
N GLN A 58 12.57 3.32 6.60
CA GLN A 58 13.18 4.00 7.74
C GLN A 58 14.69 4.05 7.51
N PRO A 59 15.17 4.89 6.55
CA PRO A 59 16.52 4.77 6.04
C PRO A 59 17.58 5.29 7.00
N ARG A 60 17.22 5.76 8.19
CA ARG A 60 18.15 6.30 9.18
C ARG A 60 17.68 5.94 10.58
N HIS A 61 18.57 5.37 11.37
CA HIS A 61 18.38 5.22 12.81
C HIS A 61 18.40 6.60 13.49
N THR A 62 17.65 6.78 14.59
CA THR A 62 17.52 8.07 15.31
C THR A 62 18.86 8.63 15.80
N SER A 63 19.81 7.77 16.19
CA SER A 63 21.16 8.22 16.57
C SER A 63 22.03 8.69 15.39
N GLY A 64 21.59 8.42 14.16
CA GLY A 64 22.36 8.65 12.94
C GLY A 64 23.46 7.60 12.68
N ALA A 65 23.68 6.66 13.60
CA ALA A 65 24.77 5.68 13.50
C ALA A 65 24.56 4.60 12.43
N VAL A 66 23.32 4.35 12.00
CA VAL A 66 22.99 3.38 10.95
C VAL A 66 22.11 4.04 9.90
N ARG A 67 22.45 3.84 8.63
CA ARG A 67 21.73 4.43 7.50
C ARG A 67 21.60 3.44 6.35
N HIS A 68 20.41 3.27 5.83
CA HIS A 68 20.18 2.66 4.52
C HIS A 68 20.49 3.71 3.44
N LEU A 69 21.37 3.37 2.50
CA LEU A 69 21.80 4.27 1.42
C LEU A 69 21.02 4.04 0.12
N GLY A 70 20.19 3.00 0.07
CA GLY A 70 19.35 2.70 -1.07
C GLY A 70 20.00 1.77 -2.09
N LYS A 71 19.12 1.31 -2.99
CA LYS A 71 19.43 0.35 -4.04
C LYS A 71 20.05 1.05 -5.26
N GLN A 72 21.16 0.50 -5.76
CA GLN A 72 21.81 0.93 -6.99
C GLN A 72 21.68 -0.19 -8.02
N ARG A 73 21.03 0.10 -9.15
CA ARG A 73 20.84 -0.86 -10.25
C ARG A 73 21.89 -0.62 -11.33
N GLY A 74 22.84 -1.55 -11.45
CA GLY A 74 23.79 -1.60 -12.54
C GLY A 74 23.24 -2.37 -13.75
N ALA A 75 24.04 -2.44 -14.82
CA ALA A 75 23.64 -3.12 -16.06
C ALA A 75 23.50 -4.66 -15.91
N ARG A 76 24.18 -5.25 -14.91
CA ARG A 76 24.18 -6.70 -14.66
C ARG A 76 24.01 -7.07 -13.19
N ASP A 77 24.39 -6.17 -12.29
CA ASP A 77 24.32 -6.40 -10.84
C ASP A 77 23.48 -5.30 -10.20
N THR A 78 22.73 -5.66 -9.16
CA THR A 78 22.06 -4.72 -8.27
C THR A 78 22.70 -4.80 -6.90
N THR A 79 22.87 -3.66 -6.25
CA THR A 79 23.38 -3.59 -4.89
C THR A 79 22.42 -2.81 -3.99
N ASP A 80 22.32 -3.20 -2.73
CA ASP A 80 21.65 -2.42 -1.70
C ASP A 80 22.56 -2.29 -0.48
N THR A 81 22.65 -1.09 0.09
CA THR A 81 23.74 -0.72 0.99
C THR A 81 23.24 -0.17 2.32
N VAL A 82 23.77 -0.70 3.42
CA VAL A 82 23.60 -0.16 4.76
C VAL A 82 24.95 0.35 5.29
N GLU A 83 25.02 1.62 5.65
CA GLU A 83 26.18 2.25 6.27
C GLU A 83 26.02 2.28 7.80
N VAL A 84 27.10 2.00 8.52
CA VAL A 84 27.16 1.96 9.98
C VAL A 84 28.39 2.72 10.48
N ASP A 85 28.20 3.83 11.21
CA ASP A 85 29.25 4.48 12.01
C ASP A 85 29.34 3.80 13.37
N LEU A 86 30.24 2.82 13.47
CA LEU A 86 30.50 2.03 14.67
C LEU A 86 30.99 2.86 15.86
N GLY A 87 31.51 4.06 15.61
CA GLY A 87 31.90 5.03 16.65
C GLY A 87 30.75 5.88 17.18
N ALA A 88 29.63 5.95 16.45
CA ALA A 88 28.41 6.65 16.86
C ALA A 88 27.34 5.71 17.44
N VAL A 89 27.53 4.39 17.36
CA VAL A 89 26.60 3.40 17.95
C VAL A 89 26.60 3.51 19.47
N GLU A 90 25.42 3.76 20.03
CA GLU A 90 25.18 3.91 21.47
C GLU A 90 25.68 2.69 22.27
N GLY A 91 26.12 2.92 23.51
CA GLY A 91 26.65 1.86 24.37
C GLY A 91 25.66 0.74 24.70
N VAL A 92 24.35 1.00 24.60
CA VAL A 92 23.29 0.01 24.86
C VAL A 92 23.11 -0.99 23.71
N VAL A 93 23.59 -0.66 22.50
CA VAL A 93 23.51 -1.53 21.33
C VAL A 93 24.77 -2.39 21.28
N GLU A 94 24.60 -3.69 21.48
CA GLU A 94 25.69 -4.67 21.50
C GLU A 94 25.83 -5.40 20.16
N ARG A 95 24.77 -5.38 19.34
CA ARG A 95 24.75 -6.08 18.06
C ARG A 95 23.88 -5.37 17.02
N ILE A 96 24.32 -5.40 15.77
CA ILE A 96 23.58 -4.93 14.60
C ILE A 96 23.47 -6.11 13.64
N VAL A 97 22.27 -6.65 13.49
CA VAL A 97 21.98 -7.79 12.60
C VAL A 97 21.62 -7.25 11.22
N LEU A 98 22.21 -7.82 10.18
CA LEU A 98 22.05 -7.38 8.80
C LEU A 98 21.22 -8.41 8.03
N CYS A 99 20.05 -7.96 7.62
CA CYS A 99 18.98 -8.76 7.09
C CYS A 99 18.71 -8.40 5.64
N ALA A 100 18.03 -9.29 4.93
CA ALA A 100 17.50 -9.07 3.61
C ALA A 100 16.11 -9.68 3.50
N SER A 101 15.22 -9.05 2.74
CA SER A 101 13.91 -9.61 2.35
C SER A 101 13.81 -9.69 0.83
N ALA A 102 13.10 -10.71 0.34
CA ALA A 102 12.79 -10.89 -1.06
C ALA A 102 11.30 -10.62 -1.31
N ASP A 103 11.00 -9.80 -2.31
CA ASP A 103 9.65 -9.55 -2.82
C ASP A 103 9.50 -10.10 -4.24
N GLY A 104 8.33 -10.69 -4.53
CA GLY A 104 8.05 -11.34 -5.81
C GLY A 104 8.69 -12.73 -6.01
N GLY A 105 9.24 -13.36 -4.96
CA GLY A 105 9.76 -14.73 -5.01
C GLY A 105 10.64 -15.13 -3.81
N THR A 106 11.54 -16.11 -3.98
CA THR A 106 12.43 -16.61 -2.92
C THR A 106 13.90 -16.33 -3.21
N PHE A 107 14.74 -16.30 -2.17
CA PHE A 107 16.18 -16.06 -2.34
C PHE A 107 16.90 -17.12 -3.20
N GLY A 108 16.38 -18.35 -3.30
CA GLY A 108 16.91 -19.38 -4.19
C GLY A 108 16.77 -19.06 -5.67
N GLN A 109 15.95 -18.08 -6.05
CA GLN A 109 15.83 -17.57 -7.42
C GLN A 109 16.82 -16.43 -7.71
N VAL A 110 17.59 -15.97 -6.71
CA VAL A 110 18.48 -14.81 -6.82
C VAL A 110 19.90 -15.27 -7.14
N PRO A 111 20.38 -15.06 -8.38
CA PRO A 111 21.73 -15.46 -8.76
C PRO A 111 22.79 -14.56 -8.14
N GLY A 112 23.90 -15.15 -7.69
CA GLY A 112 25.08 -14.41 -7.25
C GLY A 112 24.91 -13.58 -5.98
N LEU A 113 24.00 -13.99 -5.08
CA LEU A 113 23.76 -13.32 -3.82
C LEU A 113 25.02 -13.30 -2.94
N VAL A 114 25.54 -12.11 -2.65
CA VAL A 114 26.75 -11.92 -1.85
C VAL A 114 26.60 -10.75 -0.91
N LEU A 115 27.04 -10.94 0.33
CA LEU A 115 27.19 -9.88 1.33
C LEU A 115 28.65 -9.43 1.39
N ARG A 116 28.90 -8.14 1.26
CA ARG A 116 30.23 -7.54 1.36
C ARG A 116 30.27 -6.56 2.51
N LEU A 117 31.36 -6.56 3.26
CA LEU A 117 31.66 -5.55 4.27
C LEU A 117 32.82 -4.71 3.76
N LEU A 118 32.62 -3.40 3.65
CA LEU A 118 33.61 -2.44 3.18
C LEU A 118 33.94 -1.44 4.28
N ASP A 119 35.19 -1.00 4.33
CA ASP A 119 35.58 0.22 5.02
C ASP A 119 35.10 1.43 4.21
N ALA A 120 34.22 2.26 4.78
CA ALA A 120 33.64 3.39 4.07
C ALA A 120 34.65 4.52 3.80
N GLY A 121 35.69 4.65 4.62
CA GLY A 121 36.72 5.67 4.47
C GLY A 121 37.80 5.27 3.46
N ALA A 122 38.25 4.02 3.52
CA ALA A 122 39.28 3.49 2.62
C ALA A 122 38.72 2.89 1.33
N GLY A 123 37.40 2.63 1.25
CA GLY A 123 36.76 1.93 0.14
C GLY A 123 37.22 0.48 -0.04
N THR A 124 37.87 -0.10 0.98
CA THR A 124 38.47 -1.44 0.90
C THR A 124 37.47 -2.48 1.37
N GLU A 125 37.29 -3.55 0.58
CA GLU A 125 36.47 -4.70 0.97
C GLU A 125 37.19 -5.49 2.07
N LEU A 126 36.61 -5.48 3.27
CA LEU A 126 37.11 -6.16 4.47
C LEU A 126 36.69 -7.64 4.48
N ALA A 127 35.47 -7.91 4.04
CA ALA A 127 34.85 -9.22 4.11
C ALA A 127 33.95 -9.50 2.91
N ARG A 128 33.92 -10.76 2.48
CA ARG A 128 32.98 -11.25 1.47
C ARG A 128 32.35 -12.55 1.93
N PHE A 129 31.03 -12.63 1.87
CA PHE A 129 30.28 -13.85 2.17
C PHE A 129 29.31 -14.16 1.03
N ASP A 130 29.64 -15.16 0.22
CA ASP A 130 28.74 -15.67 -0.80
C ASP A 130 27.64 -16.51 -0.12
N MET A 131 26.39 -16.11 -0.33
CA MET A 131 25.24 -16.60 0.42
C MET A 131 24.56 -17.75 -0.33
N ALA A 132 24.34 -18.86 0.37
CA ALA A 132 23.51 -19.96 -0.13
C ALA A 132 22.10 -19.83 0.44
N ALA A 133 21.10 -19.78 -0.43
CA ALA A 133 19.69 -19.63 -0.06
C ALA A 133 18.80 -20.57 -0.91
N GLY A 134 17.59 -20.85 -0.42
CA GLY A 134 16.63 -21.75 -1.02
C GLY A 134 15.22 -21.16 -1.06
N THR A 135 14.31 -21.72 -0.28
CA THR A 135 12.88 -21.35 -0.31
C THR A 135 12.55 -20.17 0.61
N GLU A 136 13.53 -19.55 1.24
CA GLU A 136 13.32 -18.49 2.21
C GLU A 136 13.05 -17.13 1.54
N THR A 137 12.26 -16.29 2.21
CA THR A 137 11.88 -14.94 1.76
C THR A 137 12.44 -13.83 2.66
N ALA A 138 13.03 -14.20 3.81
CA ALA A 138 13.91 -13.34 4.58
C ALA A 138 15.22 -14.07 4.93
N PHE A 139 16.28 -13.31 5.17
CA PHE A 139 17.60 -13.88 5.34
C PHE A 139 18.51 -12.99 6.20
N ILE A 140 19.21 -13.58 7.17
CA ILE A 140 20.27 -12.91 7.93
C ILE A 140 21.60 -13.24 7.27
N GLY A 141 22.19 -12.24 6.60
CA GLY A 141 23.47 -12.39 5.93
C GLY A 141 24.64 -12.33 6.91
N GLY A 142 24.60 -11.41 7.87
CA GLY A 142 25.68 -11.21 8.83
C GLY A 142 25.27 -10.36 10.04
N GLU A 143 26.18 -10.24 11.00
CA GLU A 143 25.98 -9.39 12.18
C GLU A 143 27.29 -8.68 12.55
N LEU A 144 27.18 -7.41 12.93
CA LEU A 144 28.22 -6.66 13.62
C LEU A 144 27.94 -6.77 15.12
N TYR A 145 28.91 -7.19 15.91
CA TYR A 145 28.73 -7.36 17.35
C TYR A 145 29.95 -6.86 18.12
N ARG A 146 29.71 -6.36 19.33
CA ARG A 146 30.77 -5.90 20.22
C ARG A 146 31.23 -7.05 21.11
N ARG A 147 32.55 -7.20 21.25
CA ARG A 147 33.16 -8.17 22.17
C ARG A 147 34.40 -7.54 22.79
N GLN A 148 34.41 -7.44 24.13
CA GLN A 148 35.50 -6.79 24.87
C GLN A 148 35.78 -5.36 24.38
N GLY A 149 34.73 -4.58 24.09
CA GLY A 149 34.83 -3.20 23.63
C GLY A 149 35.26 -3.02 22.17
N LYS A 150 35.48 -4.11 21.42
CA LYS A 150 35.83 -4.06 19.99
C LYS A 150 34.71 -4.61 19.12
N TRP A 151 34.53 -4.01 17.94
CA TRP A 151 33.57 -4.51 16.95
C TRP A 151 34.15 -5.68 16.16
N LYS A 152 33.28 -6.64 15.86
CA LYS A 152 33.58 -7.79 15.02
C LYS A 152 32.42 -8.02 14.06
N PHE A 153 32.72 -8.55 12.90
CA PHE A 153 31.73 -8.99 11.93
C PHE A 153 31.67 -10.52 11.93
N ARG A 154 30.46 -11.10 11.85
CA ARG A 154 30.23 -12.54 11.69
C ARG A 154 29.33 -12.78 10.48
N ALA A 155 29.71 -13.71 9.63
CA ALA A 155 28.84 -14.23 8.58
C ALA A 155 27.85 -15.22 9.19
N VAL A 156 26.54 -14.98 9.02
CA VAL A 156 25.49 -15.77 9.71
C VAL A 156 24.85 -16.77 8.77
N GLY A 157 24.37 -16.35 7.60
CA GLY A 157 23.86 -17.28 6.60
C GLY A 157 22.56 -18.00 6.99
N GLN A 158 21.62 -17.33 7.66
CA GLN A 158 20.39 -17.97 8.18
C GLN A 158 19.15 -17.48 7.44
N GLY A 159 18.46 -18.37 6.75
CA GLY A 159 17.20 -18.08 6.07
C GLY A 159 15.97 -18.22 6.99
N TYR A 160 14.91 -17.51 6.63
CA TYR A 160 13.62 -17.46 7.28
C TYR A 160 12.50 -17.73 6.27
N ALA A 161 11.89 -18.91 6.35
CA ALA A 161 10.73 -19.26 5.51
C ALA A 161 9.45 -18.50 5.92
N SER A 162 9.36 -18.08 7.17
CA SER A 162 8.29 -17.20 7.69
C SER A 162 8.44 -15.73 7.25
N GLY A 163 9.41 -15.44 6.38
CA GLY A 163 9.65 -14.11 5.85
C GLY A 163 10.10 -13.09 6.89
N LEU A 164 10.03 -11.82 6.50
CA LEU A 164 10.55 -10.72 7.31
C LEU A 164 9.78 -10.60 8.64
N ALA A 165 8.48 -10.93 8.64
CA ALA A 165 7.62 -10.96 9.82
C ALA A 165 8.16 -11.90 10.90
N GLY A 166 8.48 -13.15 10.55
CA GLY A 166 9.05 -14.11 11.49
C GLY A 166 10.43 -13.69 11.99
N LEU A 167 11.27 -13.15 11.09
CA LEU A 167 12.59 -12.61 11.47
C LEU A 167 12.46 -11.47 12.48
N ALA A 168 11.59 -10.50 12.22
CA ALA A 168 11.36 -9.34 13.08
C ALA A 168 10.81 -9.76 14.46
N THR A 169 9.89 -10.72 14.48
CA THR A 169 9.30 -11.29 15.71
C THR A 169 10.35 -11.92 16.62
N ASP A 170 11.29 -12.68 16.06
CA ASP A 170 12.39 -13.30 16.81
C ASP A 170 13.23 -12.25 17.57
N PHE A 171 13.37 -11.05 17.00
CA PHE A 171 14.14 -9.94 17.60
C PHE A 171 13.29 -8.98 18.45
N GLY A 172 12.03 -9.31 18.73
CA GLY A 172 11.17 -8.55 19.65
C GLY A 172 10.38 -7.42 19.00
N ILE A 173 10.32 -7.37 17.67
CA ILE A 173 9.34 -6.54 16.96
C ILE A 173 8.02 -7.30 17.00
N THR A 174 6.97 -6.68 17.52
CA THR A 174 5.65 -7.33 17.52
C THR A 174 5.08 -7.18 16.11
N VAL A 175 5.14 -8.27 15.33
CA VAL A 175 4.48 -8.34 14.04
C VAL A 175 3.18 -9.11 14.26
N ASP A 176 2.05 -8.43 14.23
CA ASP A 176 0.73 -9.10 14.26
C ASP A 176 0.49 -9.73 12.88
N ASP A 177 1.22 -10.81 12.59
CA ASP A 177 0.96 -11.69 11.46
C ASP A 177 1.53 -13.09 11.74
N ALA A 178 0.70 -13.95 12.33
CA ALA A 178 0.93 -15.40 12.32
C ALA A 178 -0.41 -16.14 12.23
N PRO A 179 -0.78 -16.74 11.08
CA PRO A 179 -1.67 -17.89 11.12
C PRO A 179 -0.96 -19.02 11.90
N PRO A 180 -1.69 -19.81 12.71
CA PRO A 180 -1.08 -20.83 13.56
C PRO A 180 -0.32 -21.85 12.72
N VAL A 181 0.97 -22.01 13.00
CA VAL A 181 1.76 -23.15 12.52
C VAL A 181 1.22 -24.41 13.16
N SER A 182 0.44 -25.18 12.40
CA SER A 182 0.03 -26.52 12.81
C SER A 182 1.28 -27.40 12.89
N SER A 183 1.58 -27.86 14.11
CA SER A 183 2.50 -28.96 14.37
C SER A 183 2.12 -30.16 13.50
N ALA A 184 3.05 -30.59 12.65
CA ALA A 184 2.91 -31.83 11.90
C ALA A 184 3.10 -33.03 12.84
N ALA A 185 2.01 -33.74 13.10
CA ALA A 185 2.02 -35.11 13.62
C ALA A 185 1.95 -36.10 12.43
N PRO A 186 2.46 -37.33 12.58
CA PRO A 186 2.93 -38.16 11.47
C PRO A 186 1.81 -38.68 10.55
N VAL A 187 2.04 -38.56 9.25
CA VAL A 187 1.13 -39.01 8.19
C VAL A 187 1.08 -40.54 8.17
N THR A 188 -0.11 -41.10 8.34
CA THR A 188 -0.38 -42.52 8.11
C THR A 188 -0.56 -42.72 6.60
N ILE A 189 0.20 -43.64 6.01
CA ILE A 189 0.19 -43.95 4.58
C ILE A 189 -1.09 -44.74 4.27
N THR A 190 -2.00 -44.17 3.48
CA THR A 190 -3.10 -44.92 2.84
C THR A 190 -2.79 -45.18 1.36
N PRO A 191 -3.15 -46.36 0.83
CA PRO A 191 -2.80 -46.81 -0.52
C PRO A 191 -3.55 -46.06 -1.64
N PRO A 192 -3.01 -46.07 -2.89
CA PRO A 192 -3.53 -45.29 -4.00
C PRO A 192 -4.82 -45.85 -4.59
N VAL A 193 -5.76 -44.96 -4.92
CA VAL A 193 -6.99 -45.25 -5.68
C VAL A 193 -6.68 -45.22 -7.19
N PRO A 194 -7.28 -46.09 -8.03
CA PRO A 194 -6.98 -46.18 -9.46
C PRO A 194 -7.57 -45.01 -10.28
N PRO A 195 -7.02 -44.70 -11.47
CA PRO A 195 -7.51 -43.62 -12.33
C PRO A 195 -8.82 -43.98 -13.05
N ALA A 196 -9.74 -43.00 -13.12
CA ALA A 196 -10.97 -43.08 -13.90
C ALA A 196 -10.74 -42.77 -15.40
N PRO A 197 -11.53 -43.35 -16.32
CA PRO A 197 -11.33 -43.28 -17.78
C PRO A 197 -11.72 -41.93 -18.41
N PRO A 198 -11.25 -41.64 -19.64
CA PRO A 198 -11.29 -40.31 -20.26
C PRO A 198 -12.67 -39.87 -20.78
N ALA A 199 -12.86 -38.55 -20.75
CA ALA A 199 -14.06 -37.84 -21.16
C ALA A 199 -14.35 -37.94 -22.67
N THR A 200 -15.62 -38.20 -22.99
CA THR A 200 -16.18 -38.19 -24.34
C THR A 200 -16.37 -36.76 -24.85
N THR A 201 -16.02 -36.56 -26.12
CA THR A 201 -16.20 -35.35 -26.93
C THR A 201 -17.66 -34.90 -27.02
N ALA A 202 -17.92 -33.60 -26.75
CA ALA A 202 -19.18 -32.92 -27.05
C ALA A 202 -19.01 -31.98 -28.25
N ALA A 203 -19.98 -32.03 -29.15
CA ALA A 203 -20.06 -31.38 -30.46
C ALA A 203 -20.37 -29.85 -30.38
N PRO A 204 -20.19 -29.08 -31.47
CA PRO A 204 -20.24 -27.61 -31.44
C PRO A 204 -21.67 -27.05 -31.42
N VAL A 205 -21.85 -25.96 -30.66
CA VAL A 205 -23.09 -25.17 -30.54
C VAL A 205 -23.21 -24.19 -31.72
N PRO A 206 -24.41 -24.00 -32.32
CA PRO A 206 -24.61 -23.08 -33.44
C PRO A 206 -24.67 -21.59 -33.01
N PRO A 207 -24.41 -20.63 -33.93
CA PRO A 207 -24.40 -19.20 -33.63
C PRO A 207 -25.81 -18.59 -33.43
N PRO A 208 -25.93 -17.47 -32.71
CA PRO A 208 -27.20 -16.78 -32.46
C PRO A 208 -27.74 -16.03 -33.70
N PRO A 209 -29.06 -15.77 -33.78
CA PRO A 209 -29.69 -15.08 -34.91
C PRO A 209 -29.46 -13.55 -34.90
N PRO A 210 -29.61 -12.88 -36.06
CA PRO A 210 -29.29 -11.46 -36.23
C PRO A 210 -30.38 -10.52 -35.67
N VAL A 211 -29.91 -9.36 -35.20
CA VAL A 211 -30.70 -8.24 -34.67
C VAL A 211 -31.36 -7.45 -35.82
N PRO A 212 -32.63 -7.02 -35.71
CA PRO A 212 -33.25 -6.15 -36.72
C PRO A 212 -32.81 -4.68 -36.60
N PRO A 213 -32.81 -3.91 -37.71
CA PRO A 213 -32.20 -2.59 -37.78
C PRO A 213 -33.04 -1.47 -37.14
N THR A 214 -32.29 -0.49 -36.63
CA THR A 214 -32.67 0.82 -36.08
C THR A 214 -33.49 1.67 -37.04
N VAL A 215 -34.55 2.29 -36.51
CA VAL A 215 -35.32 3.39 -37.13
C VAL A 215 -34.77 4.72 -36.60
N PRO A 216 -34.54 5.74 -37.46
CA PRO A 216 -33.97 7.02 -37.02
C PRO A 216 -35.05 7.94 -36.42
N VAL A 217 -34.78 8.50 -35.24
CA VAL A 217 -35.61 9.55 -34.62
C VAL A 217 -35.04 10.92 -34.99
N ALA A 218 -35.88 11.75 -35.61
CA ALA A 218 -35.63 13.16 -35.90
C ALA A 218 -35.92 14.05 -34.66
N PRO A 219 -35.38 15.28 -34.59
CA PRO A 219 -35.32 16.07 -33.35
C PRO A 219 -36.53 16.99 -33.16
N ALA A 220 -37.06 17.02 -31.94
CA ALA A 220 -37.96 18.03 -31.38
C ALA A 220 -37.89 17.87 -29.85
N GLN A 221 -37.97 18.86 -28.96
CA GLN A 221 -38.03 20.31 -28.96
C GLN A 221 -38.05 20.66 -27.45
N GLN A 222 -37.52 21.84 -27.07
CA GLN A 222 -37.52 22.35 -25.70
C GLN A 222 -38.94 22.41 -25.11
N ALA A 223 -39.10 21.98 -23.85
CA ALA A 223 -40.22 22.36 -23.00
C ALA A 223 -39.71 22.63 -21.57
N SER A 224 -39.63 23.91 -21.26
CA SER A 224 -39.47 24.50 -19.93
C SER A 224 -40.71 24.26 -19.06
N GLY A 225 -40.52 23.83 -17.81
CA GLY A 225 -41.55 23.76 -16.76
C GLY A 225 -40.95 23.53 -15.37
N PRO A 226 -41.59 23.98 -14.28
CA PRO A 226 -40.91 24.67 -13.16
C PRO A 226 -40.60 23.79 -11.94
N HIS A 227 -39.48 24.06 -11.27
CA HIS A 227 -39.20 23.61 -9.90
C HIS A 227 -40.03 24.38 -8.85
N PRO A 228 -40.39 23.72 -7.73
CA PRO A 228 -39.89 24.15 -6.41
C PRO A 228 -39.67 22.96 -5.43
N HIS A 229 -38.48 22.72 -4.86
CA HIS A 229 -37.96 23.18 -3.54
C HIS A 229 -37.42 21.94 -2.76
N PRO A 230 -36.58 22.10 -1.71
CA PRO A 230 -35.24 22.67 -1.66
C PRO A 230 -34.17 21.55 -1.60
N ALA A 231 -33.08 21.69 -2.36
CA ALA A 231 -31.94 20.78 -2.28
C ALA A 231 -31.28 20.87 -0.90
N ALA A 232 -30.99 19.70 -0.31
CA ALA A 232 -30.04 19.54 0.78
C ALA A 232 -28.71 20.25 0.45
N PRO A 233 -27.94 20.71 1.45
CA PRO A 233 -26.75 21.49 1.21
C PRO A 233 -25.73 20.67 0.44
N ARG A 234 -25.56 20.95 -0.86
CA ARG A 234 -24.40 20.51 -1.63
C ARG A 234 -23.13 21.00 -0.94
N LEU A 235 -22.03 20.27 -1.07
CA LEU A 235 -20.68 20.57 -0.57
C LEU A 235 -20.14 21.97 -0.97
N THR A 236 -20.89 22.77 -1.72
CA THR A 236 -20.56 24.15 -2.08
C THR A 236 -20.64 25.14 -0.92
N LYS A 237 -21.24 24.76 0.22
CA LYS A 237 -21.23 25.60 1.44
C LYS A 237 -19.82 25.61 2.06
N GLY A 238 -19.23 26.80 2.21
CA GLY A 238 -17.94 26.98 2.86
C GLY A 238 -16.77 27.21 1.90
N GLU A 239 -16.96 27.13 0.58
CA GLU A 239 -15.93 27.46 -0.42
C GLU A 239 -15.38 28.88 -0.23
N GLU A 240 -16.22 29.80 0.25
CA GLU A 240 -15.85 31.18 0.58
C GLU A 240 -14.81 31.30 1.69
N ARG A 241 -14.59 30.23 2.47
CA ARG A 241 -13.58 30.15 3.54
C ARG A 241 -12.23 29.61 3.05
N LEU A 242 -12.20 29.00 1.86
CA LEU A 242 -10.97 28.47 1.27
C LEU A 242 -10.01 29.61 0.88
N PRO A 243 -8.68 29.39 0.98
CA PRO A 243 -7.69 30.27 0.37
C PRO A 243 -7.98 30.50 -1.12
N VAL A 244 -7.73 31.73 -1.60
CA VAL A 244 -8.09 32.14 -2.97
C VAL A 244 -7.52 31.20 -4.03
N ASP A 245 -6.28 30.76 -3.88
CA ASP A 245 -5.63 29.87 -4.85
C ASP A 245 -6.24 28.47 -4.85
N MET A 246 -6.56 27.93 -3.67
CA MET A 246 -7.23 26.64 -3.54
C MET A 246 -8.64 26.69 -4.11
N ARG A 247 -9.39 27.78 -3.84
CA ARG A 247 -10.73 27.98 -4.42
C ARG A 247 -10.69 28.01 -5.94
N LYS A 248 -9.71 28.68 -6.54
CA LYS A 248 -9.53 28.72 -8.01
C LYS A 248 -9.24 27.33 -8.57
N ARG A 249 -8.30 26.59 -7.98
CA ARG A 249 -7.98 25.22 -8.41
C ARG A 249 -9.19 24.30 -8.30
N LEU A 250 -9.89 24.35 -7.16
CA LEU A 250 -11.08 23.55 -6.91
C LEU A 250 -12.21 23.87 -7.90
N SER A 251 -12.44 25.15 -8.23
CA SER A 251 -13.42 25.55 -9.24
C SER A 251 -13.11 24.92 -10.60
N LEU A 252 -11.85 24.99 -11.05
CA LEU A 252 -11.42 24.37 -12.31
C LEU A 252 -11.59 22.84 -12.29
N ARG A 253 -11.25 22.20 -11.17
CA ARG A 253 -11.42 20.76 -10.98
C ARG A 253 -12.88 20.33 -11.03
N LYS A 254 -13.77 21.08 -10.36
CA LYS A 254 -15.23 20.84 -10.40
C LYS A 254 -15.79 20.95 -11.81
N GLU A 255 -15.33 21.92 -12.61
CA GLU A 255 -15.72 22.03 -14.02
C GLU A 255 -15.30 20.78 -14.81
N GLN A 256 -14.09 20.26 -14.59
CA GLN A 256 -13.60 19.06 -15.26
C GLN A 256 -14.36 17.80 -14.81
N VAL A 257 -14.67 17.66 -13.53
CA VAL A 257 -15.56 16.61 -13.02
C VAL A 257 -16.94 16.71 -13.69
N ALA A 258 -17.51 17.91 -13.81
CA ALA A 258 -18.80 18.12 -14.48
C ALA A 258 -18.76 17.76 -15.97
N VAL A 259 -17.63 17.98 -16.64
CA VAL A 259 -17.42 17.54 -18.04
C VAL A 259 -17.39 16.02 -18.10
N SER A 260 -16.63 15.36 -17.22
CA SER A 260 -16.54 13.91 -17.17
C SER A 260 -17.90 13.26 -16.88
N LEU A 261 -18.64 13.74 -15.87
CA LEU A 261 -19.98 13.25 -15.57
C LEU A 261 -20.94 13.42 -16.75
N ARG A 262 -20.93 14.57 -17.44
CA ARG A 262 -21.74 14.77 -18.66
C ARG A 262 -21.38 13.79 -19.77
N LYS A 263 -20.09 13.56 -20.01
CA LYS A 263 -19.59 12.61 -21.01
C LYS A 263 -20.10 11.19 -20.73
N HIS A 264 -20.21 10.81 -19.46
CA HIS A 264 -20.70 9.51 -19.02
C HIS A 264 -22.20 9.47 -18.69
N GLY A 265 -22.97 10.51 -19.05
CA GLY A 265 -24.43 10.55 -18.86
C GLY A 265 -24.90 10.69 -17.41
N ALA A 266 -24.03 11.15 -16.52
CA ALA A 266 -24.22 11.22 -15.07
C ALA A 266 -24.31 12.64 -14.50
N ALA A 267 -24.72 13.62 -15.32
CA ALA A 267 -24.73 15.03 -14.94
C ALA A 267 -25.63 15.38 -13.74
N GLU A 268 -26.66 14.56 -13.51
CA GLU A 268 -27.65 14.74 -12.43
C GLU A 268 -27.50 13.70 -11.31
N VAL A 269 -26.45 12.87 -11.35
CA VAL A 269 -26.21 11.84 -10.34
C VAL A 269 -25.80 12.51 -9.03
N THR A 270 -26.47 12.11 -7.95
CA THR A 270 -26.06 12.38 -6.57
C THR A 270 -25.57 11.09 -5.93
N ALA A 271 -24.52 11.16 -5.12
CA ALA A 271 -23.94 10.04 -4.42
C ALA A 271 -23.28 10.49 -3.12
N ARG A 272 -23.37 9.64 -2.09
CA ARG A 272 -22.49 9.72 -0.93
C ARG A 272 -21.08 9.38 -1.39
N VAL A 273 -20.09 10.22 -1.08
CA VAL A 273 -18.69 9.96 -1.41
C VAL A 273 -17.90 9.57 -0.17
N VAL A 274 -17.28 8.39 -0.21
CA VAL A 274 -16.40 7.88 0.85
C VAL A 274 -14.98 7.83 0.32
N LEU A 275 -14.03 8.43 1.04
CA LEU A 275 -12.61 8.37 0.73
C LEU A 275 -11.92 7.35 1.65
N VAL A 276 -11.15 6.42 1.08
CA VAL A 276 -10.32 5.48 1.86
C VAL A 276 -8.86 5.68 1.46
N LEU A 277 -8.03 6.00 2.44
CA LEU A 277 -6.60 6.28 2.26
C LEU A 277 -5.74 5.24 2.97
N ASP A 278 -4.94 4.51 2.20
CA ASP A 278 -3.86 3.71 2.74
C ASP A 278 -2.84 4.60 3.46
N ALA A 279 -2.51 4.26 4.70
CA ALA A 279 -1.50 4.93 5.52
C ALA A 279 -0.42 3.98 6.04
N SER A 280 -0.27 2.85 5.36
CA SER A 280 0.81 1.90 5.57
C SER A 280 2.19 2.52 5.48
N GLY A 281 3.18 1.72 5.89
CA GLY A 281 4.58 2.10 5.76
C GLY A 281 4.95 2.48 4.32
N SER A 282 4.56 1.69 3.32
CA SER A 282 4.97 1.86 1.91
C SER A 282 4.55 3.21 1.33
N MET A 283 3.36 3.69 1.73
CA MET A 283 2.81 4.99 1.31
C MET A 283 3.59 6.22 1.83
N SER A 284 4.51 6.04 2.80
CA SER A 284 5.14 7.16 3.53
C SER A 284 5.79 8.20 2.60
N PHE A 285 6.40 7.74 1.50
CA PHE A 285 7.05 8.60 0.52
C PHE A 285 6.04 9.50 -0.20
N LEU A 286 4.90 8.95 -0.60
CA LEU A 286 3.82 9.68 -1.28
C LEU A 286 3.22 10.75 -0.35
N TYR A 287 3.06 10.42 0.93
CA TYR A 287 2.65 11.40 1.95
C TYR A 287 3.69 12.51 2.14
N SER A 288 4.97 12.16 2.29
CA SER A 288 6.05 13.13 2.51
C SER A 288 6.21 14.13 1.36
N LYS A 289 5.89 13.70 0.13
CA LYS A 289 5.89 14.54 -1.08
C LYS A 289 4.61 15.37 -1.26
N GLY A 290 3.61 15.20 -0.40
CA GLY A 290 2.32 15.86 -0.51
C GLY A 290 1.43 15.31 -1.64
N VAL A 291 1.76 14.15 -2.22
CA VAL A 291 0.98 13.54 -3.32
C VAL A 291 -0.40 13.17 -2.82
N VAL A 292 -0.50 12.55 -1.63
CA VAL A 292 -1.81 12.17 -1.06
C VAL A 292 -2.66 13.40 -0.73
N ALA A 293 -2.04 14.50 -0.28
CA ALA A 293 -2.76 15.76 -0.05
C ALA A 293 -3.35 16.33 -1.35
N ASP A 294 -2.60 16.28 -2.46
CA ASP A 294 -3.12 16.67 -3.78
C ASP A 294 -4.24 15.74 -4.24
N VAL A 295 -4.11 14.42 -4.02
CA VAL A 295 -5.18 13.44 -4.30
C VAL A 295 -6.46 13.79 -3.55
N VAL A 296 -6.38 14.06 -2.24
CA VAL A 296 -7.57 14.46 -1.46
C VAL A 296 -8.16 15.77 -1.98
N GLU A 297 -7.34 16.77 -2.35
CA GLU A 297 -7.84 18.01 -2.95
C GLU A 297 -8.56 17.75 -4.29
N ARG A 298 -8.08 16.78 -5.10
CA ARG A 298 -8.78 16.34 -6.32
C ARG A 298 -10.08 15.60 -6.01
N MET A 299 -10.12 14.76 -4.98
CA MET A 299 -11.32 14.01 -4.59
C MET A 299 -12.38 14.91 -3.97
N ALA A 300 -11.98 15.96 -3.26
CA ALA A 300 -12.90 16.99 -2.78
C ALA A 300 -13.68 17.66 -3.92
N ALA A 301 -13.10 17.76 -5.13
CA ALA A 301 -13.82 18.25 -6.31
C ALA A 301 -14.86 17.25 -6.82
N VAL A 302 -14.56 15.95 -6.74
CA VAL A 302 -15.49 14.86 -7.09
C VAL A 302 -16.66 14.86 -6.12
N ALA A 303 -16.37 14.86 -4.82
CA ALA A 303 -17.38 15.01 -3.78
C ALA A 303 -18.22 16.27 -4.02
N ALA A 304 -17.61 17.44 -4.24
CA ALA A 304 -18.38 18.68 -4.44
C ALA A 304 -19.37 18.67 -5.62
N GLN A 305 -19.20 17.77 -6.59
CA GLN A 305 -20.10 17.63 -7.74
C GLN A 305 -21.14 16.51 -7.58
N LEU A 306 -20.82 15.46 -6.84
CA LEU A 306 -21.71 14.31 -6.62
C LEU A 306 -22.46 14.36 -5.30
N ASP A 307 -21.96 15.11 -4.34
CA ASP A 307 -22.35 15.08 -2.92
C ASP A 307 -23.86 15.25 -2.68
N ASP A 308 -24.32 14.50 -1.69
CA ASP A 308 -25.70 14.40 -1.25
C ASP A 308 -25.99 15.22 0.02
N ASP A 309 -25.04 15.35 0.95
CA ASP A 309 -25.26 15.90 2.29
C ASP A 309 -24.30 17.01 2.76
N GLY A 310 -23.28 17.34 1.97
CA GLY A 310 -22.32 18.40 2.25
C GLY A 310 -21.08 17.90 2.99
N GLU A 311 -20.86 16.58 3.07
CA GLU A 311 -19.76 15.93 3.78
C GLU A 311 -19.15 14.75 2.97
N MET A 312 -17.82 14.71 2.89
CA MET A 312 -17.11 13.53 2.40
C MET A 312 -16.64 12.70 3.59
N GLN A 313 -17.21 11.50 3.79
CA GLN A 313 -16.73 10.60 4.85
C GLN A 313 -15.36 10.03 4.46
N ALA A 314 -14.51 9.80 5.45
CA ALA A 314 -13.14 9.38 5.19
C ALA A 314 -12.63 8.33 6.18
N TRP A 315 -11.83 7.40 5.68
CA TRP A 315 -11.10 6.40 6.45
C TRP A 315 -9.63 6.44 6.10
N THR A 316 -8.81 6.08 7.07
CA THR A 316 -7.43 5.68 6.85
C THR A 316 -7.21 4.27 7.36
N PHE A 317 -6.28 3.53 6.78
CA PHE A 317 -5.98 2.18 7.23
C PHE A 317 -4.50 1.84 7.10
N ALA A 318 -4.05 0.99 8.01
CA ALA A 318 -2.84 0.19 7.85
C ALA A 318 -3.14 -1.16 8.52
N SER A 319 -2.53 -1.48 9.67
CA SER A 319 -2.83 -2.70 10.43
C SER A 319 -4.28 -2.71 10.94
N ASN A 320 -4.80 -1.53 11.28
CA ASN A 320 -6.16 -1.30 11.72
C ASN A 320 -6.80 -0.17 10.90
N PRO A 321 -8.10 -0.26 10.58
CA PRO A 321 -8.85 0.86 10.05
C PRO A 321 -9.09 1.93 11.12
N ALA A 322 -9.17 3.18 10.71
CA ALA A 322 -9.59 4.29 11.53
C ALA A 322 -10.45 5.27 10.73
N ARG A 323 -11.65 5.54 11.24
CA ARG A 323 -12.53 6.58 10.71
C ARG A 323 -11.94 7.97 11.00
N LEU A 324 -11.77 8.77 9.95
CA LEU A 324 -11.38 10.17 10.06
C LEU A 324 -12.63 11.04 10.25
N PRO A 325 -12.49 12.27 10.78
CA PRO A 325 -13.60 13.22 10.78
C PRO A 325 -14.11 13.48 9.37
N ASP A 326 -15.42 13.66 9.23
CA ASP A 326 -16.05 13.92 7.93
C ASP A 326 -15.54 15.26 7.37
N LEU A 327 -15.12 15.25 6.11
CA LEU A 327 -14.53 16.41 5.46
C LEU A 327 -15.63 17.33 4.92
N ARG A 328 -15.63 18.58 5.40
CA ARG A 328 -16.38 19.69 4.79
C ARG A 328 -15.47 20.52 3.90
N LEU A 329 -15.97 20.99 2.76
CA LEU A 329 -15.16 21.70 1.78
C LEU A 329 -14.48 22.96 2.33
N GLY A 330 -15.18 23.73 3.17
CA GLY A 330 -14.61 24.92 3.82
C GLY A 330 -13.51 24.64 4.84
N GLU A 331 -13.38 23.39 5.30
CA GLU A 331 -12.41 22.93 6.28
C GLU A 331 -11.23 22.20 5.62
N LEU A 332 -11.26 22.02 4.30
CA LEU A 332 -10.27 21.25 3.54
C LEU A 332 -8.80 21.59 3.88
N PRO A 333 -8.35 22.86 3.98
CA PRO A 333 -6.95 23.15 4.31
C PRO A 333 -6.54 22.63 5.70
N GLU A 334 -7.44 22.75 6.68
CA GLU A 334 -7.19 22.29 8.04
C GLU A 334 -7.31 20.77 8.14
N TRP A 335 -8.30 20.19 7.47
CA TRP A 335 -8.48 18.74 7.37
C TRP A 335 -7.26 18.07 6.74
N LEU A 336 -6.75 18.59 5.61
CA LEU A 336 -5.50 18.11 5.00
C LEU A 336 -4.33 18.16 5.99
N ARG A 337 -4.18 19.27 6.72
CA ARG A 337 -3.12 19.45 7.71
C ARG A 337 -3.22 18.47 8.88
N LEU A 338 -4.43 18.16 9.32
CA LEU A 338 -4.68 17.35 10.52
C LEU A 338 -4.76 15.85 10.22
N HIS A 339 -5.29 15.48 9.05
CA HIS A 339 -5.75 14.13 8.72
C HIS A 339 -5.06 13.53 7.49
N VAL A 340 -4.52 14.35 6.57
CA VAL A 340 -3.75 13.88 5.40
C VAL A 340 -2.27 14.13 5.60
N ARG A 341 -1.70 13.34 6.50
CA ARG A 341 -0.26 13.20 6.82
C ARG A 341 0.68 14.32 6.30
N VAL A 342 0.47 15.57 6.74
CA VAL A 342 1.52 16.61 6.82
C VAL A 342 1.87 16.80 8.29
N GLY A 343 2.57 15.81 8.80
CA GLY A 343 3.24 15.80 10.09
C GLY A 343 4.44 14.90 9.92
N GLU A 344 5.62 15.51 9.95
CA GLU A 344 6.90 14.83 10.08
C GLU A 344 6.72 13.63 11.02
N VAL A 345 7.19 12.43 10.65
CA VAL A 345 7.79 11.55 11.66
C VAL A 345 9.10 12.20 12.09
N GLY A 346 9.00 13.42 12.64
CA GLY A 346 9.95 14.05 13.48
C GLY A 346 9.39 13.83 14.87
N LEU A 347 9.57 12.63 15.42
CA LEU A 347 9.22 12.35 16.82
C LEU A 347 9.96 13.26 17.82
N PHE A 348 10.90 14.10 17.32
CA PHE A 348 11.69 15.02 18.11
C PHE A 348 11.88 16.38 17.44
N ARG A 349 10.78 17.12 17.25
CA ARG A 349 10.88 18.54 17.61
C ARG A 349 10.98 18.57 19.14
N ARG A 350 12.20 18.72 19.67
CA ARG A 350 12.48 19.00 21.09
C ARG A 350 11.79 20.33 21.46
N GLY A 351 10.51 20.24 21.79
CA GLY A 351 9.64 21.32 22.21
C GLY A 351 8.38 20.71 22.81
N ARG A 352 7.79 21.35 23.82
CA ARG A 352 6.61 20.88 24.59
C ARG A 352 5.65 20.05 23.73
N LYS A 353 5.27 18.86 24.23
CA LYS A 353 4.16 18.04 23.73
C LYS A 353 2.98 18.95 23.38
N LYS A 354 2.70 19.18 22.09
CA LYS A 354 1.32 19.46 21.69
C LYS A 354 0.61 18.11 21.81
N GLY A 355 -0.40 18.02 22.66
CA GLY A 355 -1.31 16.89 22.60
C GLY A 355 -1.83 16.74 21.18
N LEU A 356 -2.18 15.52 20.78
CA LEU A 356 -3.00 15.33 19.59
C LEU A 356 -4.21 16.26 19.70
N GLU A 357 -4.54 16.98 18.64
CA GLU A 357 -5.82 17.68 18.63
C GLU A 357 -6.93 16.63 18.79
N PRO A 358 -8.03 16.92 19.50
CA PRO A 358 -9.04 15.92 19.85
C PRO A 358 -9.61 15.11 18.67
N SER A 359 -9.49 15.62 17.44
CA SER A 359 -9.98 15.01 16.20
C SER A 359 -8.90 14.30 15.38
N GLN A 360 -7.64 14.27 15.83
CA GLN A 360 -6.56 13.57 15.12
C GLN A 360 -6.51 12.09 15.49
N VAL A 361 -6.40 11.25 14.47
CA VAL A 361 -6.14 9.82 14.64
C VAL A 361 -4.66 9.61 14.97
N ASP A 362 -4.37 8.83 16.01
CA ASP A 362 -3.01 8.44 16.34
C ASP A 362 -2.55 7.34 15.39
N MET A 363 -1.58 7.65 14.54
CA MET A 363 -1.05 6.69 13.57
C MET A 363 -0.43 5.44 14.23
N ARG A 364 -0.09 5.49 15.52
CA ARG A 364 0.37 4.32 16.27
C ARG A 364 -0.74 3.29 16.49
N ASP A 365 -1.99 3.74 16.60
CA ASP A 365 -3.14 2.86 16.76
C ASP A 365 -3.60 2.25 15.42
N VAL A 366 -3.31 2.95 14.31
CA VAL A 366 -3.55 2.51 12.92
C VAL A 366 -2.54 1.42 12.50
N GLY A 367 -1.30 1.50 12.99
CA GLY A 367 -0.23 0.54 12.69
C GLY A 367 0.44 0.76 11.33
N ILE A 368 1.12 -0.26 10.80
CA ILE A 368 2.02 -0.13 9.64
C ILE A 368 1.85 -1.20 8.54
N GLN A 369 1.13 -2.29 8.82
CA GLN A 369 0.90 -3.40 7.87
C GLN A 369 -0.28 -3.10 6.94
N ASN A 370 -0.48 -3.88 5.87
CA ASN A 370 -1.60 -3.68 4.95
C ASN A 370 -2.71 -4.69 5.26
N GLU A 371 -3.83 -4.20 5.77
CA GLU A 371 -5.00 -5.03 6.11
C GLU A 371 -6.28 -4.43 5.48
N GLU A 372 -6.33 -4.41 4.14
CA GLU A 372 -7.38 -3.78 3.33
C GLU A 372 -8.77 -4.38 3.62
N GLN A 373 -8.84 -5.69 3.88
CA GLN A 373 -10.12 -6.36 4.14
C GLN A 373 -10.83 -5.81 5.38
N LYS A 374 -10.08 -5.32 6.39
CA LYS A 374 -10.67 -4.77 7.61
C LYS A 374 -11.36 -3.44 7.34
N VAL A 375 -10.72 -2.55 6.57
CA VAL A 375 -11.31 -1.25 6.22
C VAL A 375 -12.48 -1.42 5.25
N ILE A 376 -12.42 -2.36 4.31
CA ILE A 376 -13.54 -2.68 3.43
C ILE A 376 -14.74 -3.14 4.28
N ALA A 377 -14.53 -4.08 5.20
CA ALA A 377 -15.59 -4.56 6.09
C ALA A 377 -16.18 -3.44 6.98
N GLU A 378 -15.35 -2.54 7.50
CA GLU A 378 -15.79 -1.40 8.31
C GLU A 378 -16.63 -0.40 7.50
N VAL A 379 -16.18 -0.04 6.30
CA VAL A 379 -16.93 0.85 5.40
C VAL A 379 -18.25 0.22 4.99
N ARG A 380 -18.28 -1.08 4.66
CA ARG A 380 -19.54 -1.81 4.39
C ARG A 380 -20.48 -1.78 5.59
N ALA A 381 -19.97 -2.01 6.80
CA ALA A 381 -20.75 -1.94 8.03
C ALA A 381 -21.31 -0.53 8.25
N PHE A 382 -20.53 0.51 7.97
CA PHE A 382 -20.99 1.90 8.03
C PHE A 382 -22.11 2.17 7.02
N VAL A 383 -21.96 1.77 5.76
CA VAL A 383 -22.98 1.96 4.72
C VAL A 383 -24.29 1.26 5.09
N ARG A 384 -24.22 0.02 5.59
CA ARG A 384 -25.40 -0.73 6.07
C ARG A 384 -26.04 -0.09 7.31
N GLY A 385 -25.23 0.44 8.22
CA GLY A 385 -25.69 1.10 9.44
C GLY A 385 -26.24 2.51 9.21
N ASN A 386 -25.90 3.15 8.09
CA ASN A 386 -26.26 4.53 7.76
C ASN A 386 -26.84 4.60 6.34
N PRO A 387 -28.04 4.05 6.09
CA PRO A 387 -28.62 4.03 4.75
C PRO A 387 -28.83 5.46 4.21
N ALA A 388 -28.44 5.69 2.96
CA ALA A 388 -28.73 6.91 2.20
C ALA A 388 -29.71 6.60 1.06
N SER A 389 -30.47 7.61 0.63
CA SER A 389 -31.28 7.53 -0.59
C SER A 389 -30.45 7.59 -1.87
N ALA A 390 -29.22 8.12 -1.77
CA ALA A 390 -28.26 8.17 -2.87
C ALA A 390 -27.32 6.94 -2.81
N PRO A 391 -26.83 6.44 -3.96
CA PRO A 391 -25.79 5.42 -3.99
C PRO A 391 -24.51 5.91 -3.30
N THR A 392 -23.69 4.98 -2.82
CA THR A 392 -22.36 5.29 -2.25
C THR A 392 -21.25 5.03 -3.27
N LEU A 393 -20.40 6.02 -3.52
CA LEU A 393 -19.15 5.91 -4.27
C LEU A 393 -17.97 5.87 -3.28
N VAL A 394 -17.27 4.74 -3.22
CA VAL A 394 -16.05 4.59 -2.41
C VAL A 394 -14.83 4.77 -3.31
N LEU A 395 -14.00 5.76 -3.00
CA LEU A 395 -12.73 6.03 -3.68
C LEU A 395 -11.60 5.50 -2.80
N PHE A 396 -11.02 4.37 -3.21
CA PHE A 396 -10.04 3.62 -2.43
C PHE A 396 -8.64 3.79 -3.00
N PHE A 397 -7.73 4.38 -2.24
CA PHE A 397 -6.35 4.62 -2.66
C PHE A 397 -5.38 3.74 -1.88
N SER A 398 -4.57 2.97 -2.60
CA SER A 398 -3.49 2.14 -2.02
C SER A 398 -2.33 2.03 -2.98
N ASP A 399 -1.11 1.85 -2.46
CA ASP A 399 0.08 1.63 -3.27
C ASP A 399 0.35 0.15 -3.60
N GLY A 400 -0.51 -0.77 -3.14
CA GLY A 400 -0.45 -2.20 -3.44
C GLY A 400 -0.07 -3.06 -2.23
N GLY A 401 0.36 -4.30 -2.47
CA GLY A 401 0.61 -5.26 -1.39
C GLY A 401 -0.64 -6.02 -0.96
N VAL A 402 -1.52 -6.33 -1.92
CA VAL A 402 -2.77 -7.06 -1.65
C VAL A 402 -2.47 -8.55 -1.43
N TYR A 403 -2.17 -8.93 -0.18
CA TYR A 403 -1.78 -10.30 0.17
C TYR A 403 -2.99 -11.18 0.53
N ARG A 404 -4.08 -10.60 1.05
CA ARG A 404 -5.29 -11.29 1.54
C ARG A 404 -6.37 -11.44 0.44
N ASN A 405 -5.98 -11.98 -0.71
CA ASN A 405 -6.84 -12.05 -1.91
C ASN A 405 -8.21 -12.71 -1.67
N LYS A 406 -8.29 -13.75 -0.82
CA LYS A 406 -9.55 -14.48 -0.58
C LYS A 406 -10.52 -13.71 0.30
N GLU A 407 -10.02 -13.03 1.32
CA GLU A 407 -10.83 -12.24 2.25
C GLU A 407 -11.38 -11.01 1.54
N ILE A 408 -10.55 -10.31 0.77
CA ILE A 408 -10.97 -9.16 -0.03
C ILE A 408 -12.00 -9.59 -1.08
N GLU A 409 -11.77 -10.72 -1.78
CA GLU A 409 -12.76 -11.27 -2.72
C GLU A 409 -14.10 -11.56 -2.04
N ARG A 410 -14.08 -12.13 -0.83
CA ARG A 410 -15.30 -12.39 -0.06
C ARG A 410 -16.03 -11.09 0.28
N GLU A 411 -15.34 -10.11 0.87
CA GLU A 411 -15.95 -8.85 1.26
C GLU A 411 -16.57 -8.12 0.06
N LEU A 412 -15.86 -8.05 -1.06
CA LEU A 412 -16.34 -7.38 -2.26
C LEU A 412 -17.47 -8.16 -2.96
N ARG A 413 -17.44 -9.50 -2.95
CA ARG A 413 -18.55 -10.32 -3.47
C ARG A 413 -19.83 -10.10 -2.68
N GLU A 414 -19.73 -9.98 -1.36
CA GLU A 414 -20.88 -9.67 -0.53
C GLU A 414 -21.37 -8.23 -0.72
N ALA A 415 -20.47 -7.29 -1.03
CA ALA A 415 -20.82 -5.90 -1.33
C ALA A 415 -21.63 -5.72 -2.63
N VAL A 416 -21.70 -6.73 -3.50
CA VAL A 416 -22.45 -6.67 -4.78
C VAL A 416 -23.94 -6.38 -4.59
N GLU A 417 -24.52 -6.81 -3.47
CA GLU A 417 -25.94 -6.57 -3.16
C GLU A 417 -26.17 -5.30 -2.33
N GLU A 418 -25.11 -4.52 -2.06
CA GLU A 418 -25.17 -3.26 -1.33
C GLU A 418 -25.20 -2.07 -2.31
N PRO A 419 -25.80 -0.92 -1.95
CA PRO A 419 -25.86 0.27 -2.80
C PRO A 419 -24.51 1.02 -2.82
N VAL A 420 -23.42 0.28 -3.09
CA VAL A 420 -22.04 0.76 -3.03
C VAL A 420 -21.26 0.36 -4.29
N PHE A 421 -20.57 1.33 -4.87
CA PHE A 421 -19.58 1.13 -5.92
C PHE A 421 -18.18 1.42 -5.37
N TRP A 422 -17.24 0.51 -5.62
CA TRP A 422 -15.85 0.63 -5.20
C TRP A 422 -14.97 0.99 -6.38
N GLN A 423 -14.35 2.17 -6.33
CA GLN A 423 -13.31 2.55 -7.27
C GLN A 423 -11.95 2.42 -6.58
N PHE A 424 -11.21 1.37 -6.93
CA PHE A 424 -9.83 1.18 -6.47
C PHE A 424 -8.86 1.93 -7.39
N VAL A 425 -7.93 2.64 -6.76
CA VAL A 425 -6.90 3.45 -7.41
C VAL A 425 -5.53 3.02 -6.87
N GLY A 426 -4.79 2.28 -7.70
CA GLY A 426 -3.42 1.88 -7.41
C GLY A 426 -2.45 3.04 -7.62
N LEU A 427 -1.65 3.36 -6.61
CA LEU A 427 -0.60 4.38 -6.69
C LEU A 427 0.77 3.71 -6.85
N GLY A 428 1.48 3.95 -7.94
CA GLY A 428 2.83 3.41 -8.17
C GLY A 428 2.89 2.13 -9.01
N LYS A 429 3.98 1.37 -8.86
CA LYS A 429 4.24 0.11 -9.56
C LYS A 429 4.32 -1.03 -8.56
N SER A 430 3.19 -1.68 -8.33
CA SER A 430 3.07 -2.79 -7.40
C SER A 430 2.19 -3.89 -7.98
N ASN A 431 2.21 -5.05 -7.33
CA ASN A 431 1.25 -6.11 -7.61
C ASN A 431 -0.05 -5.83 -6.84
N TYR A 432 -1.15 -5.56 -7.55
CA TYR A 432 -2.46 -5.27 -6.96
C TYR A 432 -3.34 -6.52 -6.81
N GLY A 433 -2.80 -7.70 -7.14
CA GLY A 433 -3.37 -9.00 -6.77
C GLY A 433 -4.76 -9.26 -7.35
N VAL A 434 -5.75 -9.42 -6.47
CA VAL A 434 -7.15 -9.65 -6.86
C VAL A 434 -7.78 -8.42 -7.53
N LEU A 435 -7.31 -7.20 -7.22
CA LEU A 435 -7.88 -5.96 -7.77
C LEU A 435 -7.69 -5.86 -9.28
N GLU A 436 -6.58 -6.37 -9.83
CA GLU A 436 -6.33 -6.35 -11.30
C GLU A 436 -7.23 -7.29 -12.09
N ARG A 437 -7.81 -8.29 -11.43
CA ARG A 437 -8.64 -9.33 -12.06
C ARG A 437 -10.09 -9.25 -11.62
N PHE A 438 -10.44 -8.26 -10.79
CA PHE A 438 -11.72 -8.20 -10.13
C PHE A 438 -12.88 -8.05 -11.13
N ASP A 439 -12.69 -7.26 -12.18
CA ASP A 439 -13.64 -7.09 -13.30
C ASP A 439 -14.08 -8.43 -13.90
N THR A 440 -13.22 -9.45 -13.84
CA THR A 440 -13.47 -10.79 -14.42
C THR A 440 -14.05 -11.81 -13.43
N LEU A 441 -14.37 -11.41 -12.19
CA LEU A 441 -14.84 -12.35 -11.17
C LEU A 441 -16.23 -12.92 -11.50
N PRO A 442 -16.37 -14.26 -11.54
CA PRO A 442 -17.63 -14.94 -11.84
C PRO A 442 -18.59 -14.94 -10.64
N GLY A 443 -19.89 -14.88 -10.93
CA GLY A 443 -20.97 -15.00 -9.93
C GLY A 443 -21.41 -13.67 -9.32
N ARG A 444 -21.13 -12.54 -9.97
CA ARG A 444 -21.65 -11.22 -9.60
C ARG A 444 -22.91 -10.90 -10.40
N ARG A 445 -23.93 -10.36 -9.73
CA ARG A 445 -25.20 -9.96 -10.36
C ARG A 445 -25.05 -8.65 -11.14
N VAL A 446 -24.26 -7.72 -10.60
CA VAL A 446 -23.84 -6.46 -11.23
C VAL A 446 -22.37 -6.23 -10.87
N ASP A 447 -21.60 -5.64 -11.80
CA ASP A 447 -20.22 -5.23 -11.52
C ASP A 447 -20.20 -3.92 -10.72
N ASN A 448 -19.85 -4.00 -9.44
CA ASN A 448 -19.80 -2.87 -8.52
C ASN A 448 -18.38 -2.45 -8.13
N VAL A 449 -17.36 -2.88 -8.87
CA VAL A 449 -15.96 -2.59 -8.57
C VAL A 449 -15.26 -2.17 -9.85
N GLY A 450 -14.61 -1.00 -9.82
CA GLY A 450 -13.67 -0.57 -10.84
C GLY A 450 -12.25 -0.53 -10.29
N PHE A 451 -11.26 -0.80 -11.15
CA PHE A 451 -9.85 -0.72 -10.78
C PHE A 451 -9.01 -0.07 -11.88
N PHE A 452 -8.14 0.86 -11.50
CA PHE A 452 -7.02 1.27 -12.36
C PHE A 452 -5.80 1.65 -11.51
N ALA A 453 -4.62 1.56 -12.12
CA ALA A 453 -3.35 1.96 -11.50
C ALA A 453 -2.71 3.12 -12.27
N VAL A 454 -1.95 3.94 -11.55
CA VAL A 454 -1.17 5.05 -12.11
C VAL A 454 0.23 5.06 -11.50
N ASP A 455 1.25 5.04 -12.36
CA ASP A 455 2.66 5.07 -11.95
C ASP A 455 2.98 6.27 -11.04
N ASP A 456 2.50 7.46 -11.42
CA ASP A 456 2.62 8.69 -10.65
C ASP A 456 1.38 9.56 -10.87
N ILE A 457 0.44 9.51 -9.93
CA ILE A 457 -0.82 10.27 -9.98
C ILE A 457 -0.62 11.78 -10.06
N SER A 458 0.52 12.30 -9.58
CA SER A 458 0.81 13.74 -9.64
C SER A 458 1.01 14.23 -11.07
N THR A 459 1.43 13.34 -11.97
CA THR A 459 1.66 13.64 -13.40
C THR A 459 0.41 13.48 -14.26
N VAL A 460 -0.64 12.83 -13.75
CA VAL A 460 -1.87 12.58 -14.49
C VAL A 460 -2.69 13.87 -14.57
N PRO A 461 -3.07 14.33 -15.78
CA PRO A 461 -3.96 15.47 -15.92
C PRO A 461 -5.31 15.24 -15.27
N ASP A 462 -5.86 16.27 -14.62
CA ASP A 462 -7.12 16.18 -13.88
C ASP A 462 -8.29 15.64 -14.74
N ALA A 463 -8.42 16.06 -15.99
CA ALA A 463 -9.46 15.57 -16.90
C ALA A 463 -9.35 14.05 -17.18
N GLU A 464 -8.12 13.54 -17.34
CA GLU A 464 -7.88 12.12 -17.54
C GLU A 464 -8.16 11.32 -16.26
N LEU A 465 -7.74 11.85 -15.10
CA LEU A 465 -7.99 11.22 -13.82
C LEU A 465 -9.49 11.12 -13.52
N TYR A 466 -10.26 12.19 -13.72
CA TYR A 466 -11.71 12.17 -13.46
C TYR A 466 -12.45 11.23 -14.42
N ASP A 467 -12.06 11.19 -15.70
CA ASP A 467 -12.62 10.22 -16.64
C ASP A 467 -12.37 8.78 -16.20
N ARG A 468 -11.18 8.45 -15.68
CA ARG A 468 -10.88 7.10 -15.15
C ARG A 468 -11.64 6.79 -13.86
N LEU A 469 -11.81 7.77 -12.98
CA LEU A 469 -12.52 7.60 -11.71
C LEU A 469 -14.03 7.41 -11.87
N LEU A 470 -14.62 8.02 -12.91
CA LEU A 470 -16.07 8.17 -13.04
C LEU A 470 -16.66 7.45 -14.25
N SER A 471 -15.86 6.76 -15.06
CA SER A 471 -16.34 6.09 -16.27
C SER A 471 -17.32 4.95 -15.97
N GLU A 472 -17.08 4.19 -14.91
CA GLU A 472 -17.81 2.96 -14.59
C GLU A 472 -18.98 3.20 -13.62
N PHE A 473 -18.83 4.14 -12.69
CA PHE A 473 -19.84 4.42 -11.67
C PHE A 473 -21.26 4.69 -12.25
N PRO A 474 -21.44 5.51 -13.31
CA PRO A 474 -22.75 5.71 -13.94
C PRO A 474 -23.33 4.45 -14.61
N GLN A 475 -22.45 3.62 -15.17
CA GLN A 475 -22.85 2.35 -15.79
C GLN A 475 -23.35 1.39 -14.72
N TRP A 476 -22.65 1.33 -13.59
CA TRP A 476 -23.08 0.58 -12.42
C TRP A 476 -24.42 1.09 -11.88
N ILE A 477 -24.64 2.40 -11.69
CA ILE A 477 -25.93 2.94 -11.23
C ILE A 477 -27.08 2.43 -12.10
N THR A 478 -26.91 2.48 -13.43
CA THR A 478 -27.92 2.01 -14.37
C THR A 478 -28.19 0.51 -14.22
N ALA A 479 -27.13 -0.29 -14.07
CA ALA A 479 -27.24 -1.74 -13.92
C ALA A 479 -27.82 -2.15 -12.55
N ALA A 480 -27.38 -1.50 -11.48
CA ALA A 480 -27.85 -1.71 -10.11
C ALA A 480 -29.33 -1.33 -9.95
N GLY A 481 -29.78 -0.24 -10.57
CA GLY A 481 -31.20 0.14 -10.63
C GLY A 481 -32.05 -0.89 -11.37
N ARG A 482 -31.57 -1.46 -12.49
CA ARG A 482 -32.26 -2.56 -13.19
C ARG A 482 -32.30 -3.85 -12.37
N ALA A 483 -31.29 -4.08 -11.53
CA ALA A 483 -31.25 -5.20 -10.61
C ALA A 483 -32.05 -4.96 -9.31
N GLY A 484 -32.57 -3.75 -9.07
CA GLY A 484 -33.28 -3.42 -7.84
C GLY A 484 -32.38 -3.43 -6.59
N ILE A 485 -31.09 -3.11 -6.78
CA ILE A 485 -30.13 -2.89 -5.68
C ILE A 485 -30.24 -1.45 -5.14
N LEU A 486 -30.53 -0.49 -6.03
CA LEU A 486 -30.76 0.93 -5.71
C LEU A 486 -32.24 1.27 -5.57
#